data_AF-A0A8C6CTF4-F1
#
_entry.id   AF-A0A8C6CTF4-F1
#
_cell.length_a   1.000
_cell.length_b   1.000
_cell.length_c   1.000
_cell.angle_alpha   90.00
_cell.angle_beta   90.00
_cell.angle_gamma   90.00
#
_symmetry.space_group_name_H-M   'P 1'
#
loop_
_entity.id
_entity.type
_entity.pdbx_description
1 polymer ?
#
loop_
_entity_poly.entity_id
_entity_poly.type
_entity_poly.pdbx_seq_one_letter_code
_entity_poly.pdbx_strand_id
1 'polypeptide(L)'
;MGVWTSGTDIFLSLWGTYVSPRSPGWVAFAQHVGVCCFVALISVGLLSGAFYWFLSSFIVFVASWMATCVLLCCSKHARCFILLFFLSCGLREGRNALIAAGTGVVIFGHVENIFHNFKGLLDSMTCNLKAKSFSIHFPLLKKYIEAIRWIYGLVTHLNLFDDLVSWNQTLEVSLFSSSQALEAQLNDTTDKALGVLYQMVTATEVLCSLGRQLLALMGLLLVLLGTGLFMKRFLAPCGWKFENIYLTRQFVQLDERERREQRPCVLPLNKQERKKFISGFQSW
;
A
#
# COMPACT_ATOMS: atom_id res chain seq x y z
N MET A 1 -23.82 -39.76 -0.25
CA MET A 1 -24.31 -39.40 1.11
C MET A 1 -23.25 -39.42 2.22
N GLY A 2 -22.06 -40.03 2.05
CA GLY A 2 -21.06 -40.17 3.13
C GLY A 2 -20.05 -39.03 3.35
N VAL A 3 -19.99 -38.02 2.47
CA VAL A 3 -19.03 -36.91 2.61
C VAL A 3 -19.50 -35.86 3.62
N TRP A 4 -20.82 -35.66 3.75
CA TRP A 4 -21.39 -34.64 4.62
C TRP A 4 -21.31 -35.03 6.11
N THR A 5 -21.51 -36.31 6.43
CA THR A 5 -21.38 -36.85 7.79
C THR A 5 -19.93 -36.77 8.27
N SER A 6 -18.96 -37.05 7.39
CA SER A 6 -17.53 -36.98 7.72
C SER A 6 -17.08 -35.55 8.05
N GLY A 7 -17.56 -34.54 7.30
CA GLY A 7 -17.24 -33.14 7.57
C GLY A 7 -17.77 -32.67 8.93
N THR A 8 -19.03 -32.96 9.25
CA THR A 8 -19.64 -32.57 10.52
C THR A 8 -18.97 -33.22 11.73
N ASP A 9 -18.55 -34.47 11.60
CA ASP A 9 -17.85 -35.20 12.67
C ASP A 9 -16.45 -34.61 12.95
N ILE A 10 -15.74 -34.18 11.91
CA ILE A 10 -14.45 -33.49 12.05
C ILE A 10 -14.65 -32.15 12.77
N PHE A 11 -15.66 -31.36 12.39
CA PHE A 11 -15.96 -30.09 13.04
C PHE A 11 -16.36 -30.26 14.51
N LEU A 12 -17.17 -31.27 14.83
CA LEU A 12 -17.56 -31.59 16.21
C LEU A 12 -16.37 -32.06 17.05
N SER A 13 -15.47 -32.88 16.49
CA SER A 13 -14.23 -33.31 17.14
C SER A 13 -13.29 -32.13 17.44
N LEU A 14 -13.12 -31.24 16.45
CA LEU A 14 -12.34 -30.01 16.62
C LEU A 14 -12.96 -29.10 17.67
N TRP A 15 -14.27 -28.84 17.60
CA TRP A 15 -15.00 -28.06 18.58
C TRP A 15 -14.80 -28.60 20.00
N GLY A 16 -14.96 -29.92 20.18
CA GLY A 16 -14.71 -30.58 21.46
C GLY A 16 -13.29 -30.40 21.98
N THR A 17 -12.29 -30.40 21.09
CA THR A 17 -10.87 -30.24 21.44
C THR A 17 -10.52 -28.82 21.91
N TYR A 18 -11.19 -27.79 21.36
CA TYR A 18 -10.94 -26.40 21.74
C TYR A 18 -11.82 -25.92 22.91
N VAL A 19 -13.00 -26.53 23.11
CA VAL A 19 -13.97 -26.13 24.16
C VAL A 19 -13.80 -26.94 25.45
N SER A 20 -13.46 -28.22 25.37
CA SER A 20 -13.34 -29.09 26.56
C SER A 20 -11.87 -29.29 26.98
N PRO A 21 -11.51 -29.09 28.26
CA PRO A 21 -10.17 -29.37 28.77
C PRO A 21 -9.97 -30.88 29.00
N ARG A 22 -10.21 -31.70 27.97
CA ARG A 22 -9.98 -33.14 28.03
C ARG A 22 -8.55 -33.43 27.59
N SER A 23 -7.89 -34.43 28.20
CA SER A 23 -6.57 -34.87 27.75
C SER A 23 -6.67 -35.32 26.29
N PRO A 24 -5.85 -34.75 25.38
CA PRO A 24 -5.96 -35.09 23.96
C PRO A 24 -5.44 -36.51 23.74
N GLY A 25 -6.28 -37.38 23.17
CA GLY A 25 -5.80 -38.62 22.57
C GLY A 25 -4.93 -38.33 21.34
N TRP A 26 -4.15 -39.31 20.88
CA TRP A 26 -3.23 -39.19 19.73
C TRP A 26 -3.90 -38.61 18.47
N VAL A 27 -5.14 -39.00 18.20
CA VAL A 27 -5.92 -38.50 17.05
C VAL A 27 -6.24 -37.00 17.20
N ALA A 28 -6.67 -36.57 18.39
CA ALA A 28 -6.98 -35.16 18.67
C ALA A 28 -5.72 -34.29 18.63
N PHE A 29 -4.57 -34.82 19.08
CA PHE A 29 -3.29 -34.14 18.97
C PHE A 29 -2.85 -33.96 17.51
N ALA A 30 -2.93 -35.02 16.69
CA ALA A 30 -2.62 -34.94 15.26
C ALA A 30 -3.54 -33.96 14.51
N GLN A 31 -4.84 -33.96 14.82
CA GLN A 31 -5.80 -32.99 14.29
C GLN A 31 -5.44 -31.56 14.69
N HIS A 32 -5.05 -31.34 15.95
CA HIS A 32 -4.65 -30.03 16.44
C HIS A 32 -3.40 -29.49 15.71
N VAL A 33 -2.37 -30.32 15.55
CA VAL A 33 -1.16 -29.96 14.78
C VAL A 33 -1.51 -29.65 13.33
N GLY A 34 -2.36 -30.47 12.70
CA GLY A 34 -2.84 -30.23 11.34
C GLY A 34 -3.53 -28.88 11.18
N VAL A 35 -4.45 -28.53 12.08
CA VAL A 35 -5.13 -27.22 12.06
C VAL A 35 -4.14 -26.08 12.27
N CYS A 36 -3.22 -26.19 13.23
CA CYS A 36 -2.21 -25.16 13.47
C CYS A 36 -1.31 -24.93 12.25
N CYS A 37 -0.87 -26.00 11.58
CA CYS A 37 -0.04 -25.87 10.39
C CYS A 37 -0.82 -25.35 9.18
N PHE A 38 -2.09 -25.69 9.03
CA PHE A 38 -2.96 -25.11 7.99
C PHE A 38 -3.20 -23.62 8.22
N VAL A 39 -3.53 -23.22 9.45
CA VAL A 39 -3.70 -21.80 9.81
C VAL A 39 -2.40 -21.03 9.66
N ALA A 40 -1.26 -21.62 10.05
CA ALA A 40 0.06 -21.02 9.84
C ALA A 40 0.37 -20.84 8.34
N LEU A 41 0.00 -21.81 7.50
CA LEU A 41 0.24 -21.72 6.06
C LEU A 41 -0.56 -20.59 5.45
N ILE A 42 -1.85 -20.48 5.79
CA ILE A 42 -2.71 -19.40 5.33
C ILE A 42 -2.18 -18.06 5.84
N SER A 43 -1.81 -17.96 7.11
CA SER A 43 -1.38 -16.69 7.68
C SER A 43 -0.09 -16.19 7.06
N VAL A 44 0.94 -17.03 6.99
CA VAL A 44 2.22 -16.72 6.37
C VAL A 44 2.07 -16.53 4.86
N GLY A 45 1.18 -17.27 4.19
CA GLY A 45 0.83 -17.08 2.78
C GLY A 45 0.25 -15.69 2.49
N LEU A 46 -0.75 -15.26 3.26
CA LEU A 46 -1.36 -13.94 3.11
C LEU A 46 -0.37 -12.81 3.40
N LEU A 47 0.45 -12.96 4.45
CA LEU A 47 1.52 -12.01 4.78
C LEU A 47 2.61 -11.99 3.68
N SER A 48 3.04 -13.14 3.18
CA SER A 48 4.04 -13.23 2.12
C SER A 48 3.53 -12.62 0.82
N GLY A 49 2.25 -12.80 0.46
CA GLY A 49 1.65 -12.12 -0.69
C GLY A 49 1.65 -10.59 -0.53
N ALA A 50 1.31 -10.09 0.66
CA ALA A 50 1.34 -8.67 0.97
C ALA A 50 2.77 -8.08 0.98
N PHE A 51 3.77 -8.90 1.32
CA PHE A 51 5.17 -8.52 1.44
C PHE A 51 6.08 -9.27 0.46
N TYR A 52 5.58 -9.61 -0.74
CA TYR A 52 6.33 -10.40 -1.73
C TYR A 52 7.67 -9.73 -2.08
N TRP A 53 7.70 -8.41 -2.06
CA TRP A 53 8.91 -7.61 -2.27
C TRP A 53 9.97 -7.77 -1.14
N PHE A 54 9.55 -8.15 0.06
CA PHE A 54 10.39 -8.25 1.26
C PHE A 54 10.73 -9.71 1.63
N LEU A 55 9.78 -10.65 1.45
CA LEU A 55 9.89 -12.05 1.85
C LEU A 55 9.90 -13.02 0.66
N SER A 56 10.63 -12.68 -0.40
CA SER A 56 10.63 -13.42 -1.68
C SER A 56 11.28 -14.82 -1.59
N SER A 57 12.17 -15.06 -0.62
CA SER A 57 12.88 -16.33 -0.52
C SER A 57 11.98 -17.44 0.02
N PHE A 58 11.87 -18.54 -0.73
CA PHE A 58 11.19 -19.77 -0.32
C PHE A 58 11.68 -20.29 1.04
N ILE A 59 12.97 -20.13 1.33
CA ILE A 59 13.55 -20.55 2.62
C ILE A 59 12.94 -19.75 3.78
N VAL A 60 12.77 -18.43 3.60
CA VAL A 60 12.19 -17.55 4.62
C VAL A 60 10.70 -17.87 4.80
N PHE A 61 9.99 -18.17 3.71
CA PHE A 61 8.59 -18.62 3.78
C PHE A 61 8.45 -19.90 4.60
N VAL A 62 9.23 -20.95 4.29
CA VAL A 62 9.17 -22.23 5.00
C VAL A 62 9.57 -22.07 6.46
N ALA A 63 10.64 -21.32 6.75
CA ALA A 63 11.08 -21.06 8.12
C ALA A 63 10.01 -20.31 8.92
N SER A 64 9.40 -19.27 8.34
CA SER A 64 8.32 -18.49 8.97
C SER A 64 7.07 -19.35 9.21
N TRP A 65 6.71 -20.20 8.25
CA TRP A 65 5.61 -21.14 8.37
C TRP A 65 5.82 -22.13 9.51
N MET A 66 6.99 -22.77 9.58
CA MET A 66 7.33 -23.72 10.64
C MET A 66 7.34 -23.04 12.01
N ALA A 67 7.95 -21.86 12.13
CA ALA A 67 7.96 -21.09 13.37
C ALA A 67 6.54 -20.71 13.83
N THR A 68 5.69 -20.28 12.90
CA THR A 68 4.30 -19.92 13.19
C THR A 68 3.47 -21.14 13.56
N CYS A 69 3.67 -22.30 12.91
CA CYS A 69 2.97 -23.54 13.27
C CYS A 69 3.36 -23.97 14.70
N VAL A 70 4.65 -23.94 15.05
CA VAL A 70 5.11 -24.25 16.42
C VAL A 70 4.50 -23.28 17.44
N LEU A 71 4.51 -21.98 17.16
CA LEU A 71 3.93 -20.97 18.05
C LEU A 71 2.43 -21.21 18.30
N LEU A 72 1.67 -21.52 17.23
CA LEU A 72 0.24 -21.82 17.30
C LEU A 72 -0.03 -23.11 18.08
N CYS A 73 0.77 -24.17 17.87
CA CYS A 73 0.65 -25.41 18.63
C CYS A 73 0.88 -25.18 20.13
N CYS A 74 1.91 -24.43 20.50
CA CYS A 74 2.30 -24.27 21.90
C CYS A 74 1.43 -23.26 22.68
N SER A 75 0.88 -22.23 22.02
CA SER A 75 0.25 -21.10 22.73
C SER A 75 -1.22 -20.89 22.35
N LYS A 76 -2.11 -21.00 23.34
CA LYS A 76 -3.53 -20.63 23.19
C LYS A 76 -3.68 -19.13 22.88
N HIS A 77 -2.87 -18.28 23.52
CA HIS A 77 -2.88 -16.84 23.28
C HIS A 77 -2.47 -16.48 21.85
N ALA A 78 -1.49 -17.18 21.28
CA ALA A 78 -1.08 -16.97 19.89
C ALA A 78 -2.21 -17.32 18.91
N ARG A 79 -2.92 -18.43 19.15
CA ARG A 79 -4.09 -18.83 18.33
C ARG A 79 -5.17 -17.76 18.35
N CYS A 80 -5.54 -17.28 19.54
CA CYS A 80 -6.55 -16.22 19.68
C CYS A 80 -6.10 -14.93 19.00
N PHE A 81 -4.83 -14.54 19.18
CA PHE A 81 -4.28 -13.34 18.57
C PHE A 81 -4.32 -13.40 17.04
N ILE A 82 -3.89 -14.51 16.43
CA ILE A 82 -3.87 -14.66 14.97
C ILE A 82 -5.29 -14.62 14.40
N LEU A 83 -6.26 -15.29 15.04
CA LEU A 83 -7.66 -15.23 14.62
C LEU A 83 -8.22 -13.80 14.73
N LEU A 84 -7.97 -13.13 15.86
CA LEU A 84 -8.39 -11.74 16.05
C LEU A 84 -7.71 -10.80 15.06
N PHE A 85 -6.45 -11.01 14.71
CA PHE A 85 -5.73 -10.20 13.74
C PHE A 85 -6.39 -10.25 12.36
N PHE A 86 -6.71 -11.44 11.86
CA PHE A 86 -7.40 -11.57 10.57
C PHE A 86 -8.82 -11.02 10.61
N LEU A 87 -9.54 -11.17 11.72
CA LEU A 87 -10.85 -10.54 11.91
C LEU A 87 -10.71 -9.01 11.92
N SER A 88 -9.72 -8.46 12.61
CA SER A 88 -9.45 -7.02 12.68
C SER A 88 -9.20 -6.42 11.30
N CYS A 89 -8.50 -7.13 10.40
CA CYS A 89 -8.34 -6.69 9.01
C CYS A 89 -9.68 -6.51 8.26
N GLY A 90 -10.71 -7.28 8.62
CA GLY A 90 -12.06 -7.19 8.04
C GLY A 90 -12.98 -6.15 8.71
N LEU A 91 -12.69 -5.78 9.97
CA LEU A 91 -13.45 -4.77 10.71
C LEU A 91 -13.29 -3.38 10.06
N ARG A 92 -14.26 -2.49 10.30
CA ARG A 92 -14.31 -1.15 9.69
C ARG A 92 -12.99 -0.40 9.84
N GLU A 93 -12.44 -0.34 11.04
CA GLU A 93 -11.20 0.41 11.32
C GLU A 93 -9.97 -0.23 10.68
N GLY A 94 -9.79 -1.55 10.81
CA GLY A 94 -8.66 -2.25 10.21
C GLY A 94 -8.71 -2.26 8.69
N ARG A 95 -9.90 -2.43 8.10
CA ARG A 95 -10.13 -2.36 6.65
C ARG A 95 -9.82 -0.97 6.12
N ASN A 96 -10.28 0.09 6.78
CA ASN A 96 -10.00 1.47 6.37
C ASN A 96 -8.49 1.76 6.43
N ALA A 97 -7.80 1.29 7.48
CA ALA A 97 -6.35 1.40 7.58
C ALA A 97 -5.60 0.66 6.47
N LEU A 98 -6.03 -0.57 6.15
CA LEU A 98 -5.42 -1.38 5.09
C LEU A 98 -5.67 -0.79 3.70
N ILE A 99 -6.89 -0.28 3.44
CA ILE A 99 -7.21 0.45 2.20
C ILE A 99 -6.33 1.71 2.10
N ALA A 100 -6.20 2.49 3.17
CA ALA A 100 -5.34 3.67 3.18
C ALA A 100 -3.88 3.32 2.87
N ALA A 101 -3.33 2.30 3.52
CA ALA A 101 -1.98 1.82 3.25
C ALA A 101 -1.82 1.34 1.79
N GLY A 102 -2.78 0.54 1.29
CA GLY A 102 -2.78 0.03 -0.09
C GLY A 102 -2.89 1.14 -1.14
N THR A 103 -3.77 2.12 -0.93
CA THR A 103 -3.88 3.29 -1.81
C THR A 103 -2.60 4.11 -1.82
N GLY A 104 -1.94 4.29 -0.67
CA GLY A 104 -0.65 4.96 -0.60
C GLY A 104 0.43 4.24 -1.40
N VAL A 105 0.50 2.90 -1.31
CA VAL A 105 1.44 2.10 -2.12
C VAL A 105 1.22 2.31 -3.63
N VAL A 106 -0.03 2.32 -4.07
CA VAL A 106 -0.40 2.56 -5.48
C VAL A 106 -0.03 3.98 -5.92
N ILE A 107 -0.28 5.00 -5.07
CA ILE A 107 0.09 6.39 -5.37
C ILE A 107 1.60 6.51 -5.59
N PHE A 108 2.41 5.97 -4.70
CA PHE A 108 3.86 5.95 -4.89
C PHE A 108 4.27 5.20 -6.15
N GLY A 109 3.52 4.14 -6.53
CA GLY A 109 3.59 3.46 -7.83
C GLY A 109 3.50 4.42 -9.01
N HIS A 110 2.41 5.20 -9.03
CA HIS A 110 2.15 6.16 -10.10
C HIS A 110 3.17 7.30 -10.15
N VAL A 111 3.63 7.79 -9.00
CA VAL A 111 4.63 8.85 -8.93
C VAL A 111 5.93 8.42 -9.62
N GLU A 112 6.46 7.23 -9.31
CA GLU A 112 7.66 6.69 -9.96
C GLU A 112 7.49 6.64 -11.49
N ASN A 113 6.33 6.14 -11.97
CA ASN A 113 6.03 6.05 -13.39
C ASN A 113 5.92 7.44 -14.07
N ILE A 114 5.35 8.43 -13.39
CA ILE A 114 5.25 9.81 -13.90
C ILE A 114 6.65 10.38 -14.14
N PHE A 115 7.56 10.24 -13.16
CA PHE A 115 8.92 10.75 -13.29
C PHE A 115 9.72 10.02 -14.38
N HIS A 116 9.51 8.70 -14.53
CA HIS A 116 10.10 7.94 -15.63
C HIS A 116 9.60 8.42 -17.01
N ASN A 117 8.30 8.66 -17.16
CA ASN A 117 7.73 9.19 -18.41
C ASN A 117 8.19 10.63 -18.70
N PHE A 118 8.31 11.45 -17.66
CA PHE A 118 8.80 12.82 -17.79
C PHE A 118 10.26 12.86 -18.26
N LYS A 119 11.09 11.91 -17.80
CA LYS A 119 12.44 11.69 -18.34
C LYS A 119 12.44 11.41 -19.83
N GLY A 120 11.67 10.42 -20.28
CA GLY A 120 11.55 10.09 -21.70
C GLY A 120 11.02 11.26 -22.55
N LEU A 121 10.07 12.04 -22.02
CA LEU A 121 9.54 13.23 -22.70
C LEU A 121 10.61 14.30 -22.89
N LEU A 122 11.41 14.59 -21.86
CA LEU A 122 12.47 15.60 -21.94
C LEU A 122 13.60 15.17 -22.88
N ASP A 123 13.96 13.88 -22.88
CA ASP A 123 14.91 13.32 -23.86
C ASP A 123 14.38 13.47 -25.30
N SER A 124 13.10 13.15 -25.53
CA SER A 124 12.47 13.31 -26.85
C SER A 124 12.37 14.77 -27.29
N MET A 125 12.02 15.68 -26.39
CA MET A 125 11.92 17.11 -26.68
C MET A 125 13.30 17.68 -27.03
N THR A 126 14.33 17.28 -26.28
CA THR A 126 15.72 17.64 -26.56
C THR A 126 16.15 17.16 -27.94
N CYS A 127 15.88 15.90 -28.27
CA CYS A 127 16.19 15.31 -29.57
C CYS A 127 15.48 16.06 -30.70
N ASN A 128 14.18 16.33 -30.55
CA ASN A 128 13.37 17.03 -31.54
C ASN A 128 13.84 18.47 -31.77
N LEU A 129 14.14 19.21 -30.68
CA LEU A 129 14.70 20.55 -30.78
C LEU A 129 16.04 20.56 -31.50
N LYS A 130 16.94 19.62 -31.19
CA LYS A 130 18.25 19.51 -31.87
C LYS A 130 18.09 19.23 -33.36
N ALA A 131 17.24 18.27 -33.72
CA ALA A 131 17.00 17.93 -35.12
C ALA A 131 16.35 19.09 -35.89
N LYS A 132 15.31 19.71 -35.33
CA LYS A 132 14.55 20.75 -36.04
C LYS A 132 15.30 22.08 -36.12
N SER A 133 15.94 22.53 -35.05
CA SER A 133 16.65 23.82 -35.07
C SER A 133 17.96 23.68 -35.84
N PHE A 134 18.86 22.79 -35.42
CA PHE A 134 20.24 22.74 -35.91
C PHE A 134 20.38 21.99 -37.24
N SER A 135 19.59 20.95 -37.49
CA SER A 135 19.70 20.21 -38.75
C SER A 135 18.84 20.78 -39.87
N ILE A 136 17.76 21.51 -39.56
CA ILE A 136 16.81 22.00 -40.57
C ILE A 136 16.80 23.53 -40.65
N HIS A 137 16.37 24.23 -39.60
CA HIS A 137 16.16 25.69 -39.67
C HIS A 137 17.46 26.48 -39.86
N PHE A 138 18.51 26.16 -39.11
CA PHE A 138 19.80 26.88 -39.19
C PHE A 138 20.47 26.75 -40.57
N PRO A 139 20.60 25.55 -41.16
CA PRO A 139 21.16 25.39 -42.51
C PRO A 139 20.34 26.11 -43.58
N LEU A 140 19.01 26.04 -43.51
CA LEU A 140 18.13 26.75 -44.44
C LEU A 140 18.31 28.26 -44.33
N LEU A 141 18.32 28.80 -43.10
CA LEU A 141 18.49 30.23 -42.87
C LEU A 141 19.86 30.72 -43.35
N LYS A 142 20.92 29.91 -43.14
CA LYS A 142 22.26 30.18 -43.70
C LYS A 142 22.22 30.27 -45.22
N LYS A 143 21.51 29.37 -45.90
CA LYS A 143 21.35 29.37 -47.36
C LYS A 143 20.56 30.58 -47.86
N TYR A 144 19.51 31.00 -47.17
CA TYR A 144 18.78 32.23 -47.49
C TYR A 144 19.66 33.48 -47.36
N ILE A 145 20.46 33.58 -46.30
CA ILE A 145 21.38 34.71 -46.13
C ILE A 145 22.44 34.73 -47.22
N GLU A 146 23.00 33.57 -47.56
CA GLU A 146 23.98 33.43 -48.64
C GLU A 146 23.40 33.91 -49.97
N ALA A 147 22.15 33.56 -50.26
CA ALA A 147 21.43 34.05 -51.44
C ALA A 147 21.19 35.57 -51.42
N ILE A 148 20.76 36.14 -50.28
CA ILE A 148 20.56 37.60 -50.15
C ILE A 148 21.87 38.36 -50.35
N ARG A 149 22.97 37.89 -49.75
CA ARG A 149 24.31 38.48 -49.95
C ARG A 149 24.76 38.39 -51.40
N TRP A 150 24.47 37.27 -52.06
CA TRP A 150 24.78 37.09 -53.48
C TRP A 150 24.00 38.09 -54.36
N ILE A 151 22.69 38.27 -54.12
CA ILE A 151 21.87 39.26 -54.83
C ILE A 151 22.39 40.68 -54.59
N TYR A 152 22.68 41.03 -53.34
CA TYR A 152 23.22 42.35 -52.99
C TYR A 152 24.55 42.63 -53.71
N GLY A 153 25.44 41.63 -53.78
CA GLY A 153 26.69 41.72 -54.53
C GLY A 153 26.48 41.93 -56.03
N LEU A 154 25.44 41.31 -56.62
CA LEU A 154 25.08 41.53 -58.02
C LEU A 154 24.60 42.96 -58.28
N VAL A 155 23.79 43.52 -57.37
CA VAL A 155 23.23 44.87 -57.49
C VAL A 155 24.30 45.95 -57.32
N THR A 156 25.30 45.74 -56.44
CA THR A 156 26.42 46.68 -56.25
C THR A 156 27.35 46.78 -57.47
N HIS A 157 27.36 45.78 -58.37
CA HIS A 157 28.09 45.84 -59.63
C HIS A 157 27.30 46.48 -60.78
N LEU A 158 25.99 46.67 -60.61
CA LEU A 158 25.11 47.35 -61.55
C LEU A 158 24.89 48.78 -61.04
N ASN A 159 25.74 49.72 -61.45
CA ASN A 159 25.61 51.19 -61.25
C ASN A 159 24.36 51.78 -61.96
N LEU A 160 23.28 51.00 -62.11
CA LEU A 160 22.13 51.31 -62.96
C LEU A 160 21.14 52.27 -62.26
N PHE A 161 21.29 52.49 -60.95
CA PHE A 161 20.40 53.32 -60.14
C PHE A 161 21.11 54.36 -59.25
N ASP A 162 22.40 54.62 -59.46
CA ASP A 162 23.16 55.60 -58.65
C ASP A 162 22.59 57.03 -58.76
N ASP A 163 21.91 57.35 -59.86
CA ASP A 163 21.29 58.67 -60.08
C ASP A 163 19.83 58.77 -59.58
N LEU A 164 19.19 57.65 -59.20
CA LEU A 164 17.75 57.65 -58.87
C LEU A 164 17.46 57.44 -57.38
N VAL A 165 18.29 56.67 -56.66
CA VAL A 165 18.09 56.43 -55.22
C VAL A 165 19.43 56.14 -54.52
N SER A 166 19.84 57.03 -53.62
CA SER A 166 21.02 56.81 -52.77
C SER A 166 20.73 55.76 -51.67
N TRP A 167 21.32 54.58 -51.77
CA TRP A 167 21.24 53.55 -50.73
C TRP A 167 22.55 53.53 -49.92
N ASN A 168 22.53 54.07 -48.70
CA ASN A 168 23.64 53.99 -47.75
C ASN A 168 23.26 53.06 -46.59
N GLN A 169 23.28 51.74 -46.81
CA GLN A 169 23.08 50.77 -45.74
C GLN A 169 24.09 49.63 -45.81
N THR A 170 24.89 49.51 -44.75
CA THR A 170 25.76 48.36 -44.48
C THR A 170 24.91 47.19 -44.00
N LEU A 171 24.75 46.17 -44.84
CA LEU A 171 24.01 44.96 -44.49
C LEU A 171 24.86 44.05 -43.57
N GLU A 172 24.87 44.31 -42.27
CA GLU A 172 25.44 43.40 -41.27
C GLU A 172 24.43 42.31 -40.87
N VAL A 173 24.53 41.13 -41.51
CA VAL A 173 23.77 39.93 -41.09
C VAL A 173 24.71 38.94 -40.43
N SER A 174 24.76 38.93 -39.09
CA SER A 174 25.62 38.08 -38.28
C SER A 174 24.86 36.86 -37.71
N LEU A 175 24.60 35.86 -38.56
CA LEU A 175 23.86 34.66 -38.12
C LEU A 175 24.77 33.49 -37.68
N PHE A 176 26.03 33.51 -38.09
CA PHE A 176 26.98 32.42 -37.81
C PHE A 176 27.40 32.37 -36.33
N SER A 177 27.67 33.52 -35.71
CA SER A 177 27.98 33.61 -34.27
C SER A 177 26.77 33.25 -33.39
N SER A 178 25.56 33.63 -33.82
CA SER A 178 24.32 33.32 -33.11
C SER A 178 24.04 31.82 -33.07
N SER A 179 24.32 31.07 -34.13
CA SER A 179 24.04 29.62 -34.18
C SER A 179 24.89 28.80 -33.22
N GLN A 180 26.22 29.03 -33.16
CA GLN A 180 27.12 28.34 -32.22
C GLN A 180 26.86 28.78 -30.77
N ALA A 181 26.61 30.06 -30.54
CA ALA A 181 26.26 30.55 -29.20
C ALA A 181 24.92 29.97 -28.72
N LEU A 182 23.93 29.87 -29.61
CA LEU A 182 22.64 29.24 -29.28
C LEU A 182 22.80 27.73 -29.05
N GLU A 183 23.61 27.03 -29.84
CA GLU A 183 23.91 25.61 -29.64
C GLU A 183 24.58 25.35 -28.29
N ALA A 184 25.56 26.18 -27.92
CA ALA A 184 26.21 26.11 -26.62
C ALA A 184 25.21 26.37 -25.48
N GLN A 185 24.35 27.39 -25.59
CA GLN A 185 23.31 27.65 -24.58
C GLN A 185 22.25 26.55 -24.51
N LEU A 186 21.85 25.97 -25.64
CA LEU A 186 20.90 24.86 -25.67
C LEU A 186 21.49 23.62 -25.01
N ASN A 187 22.75 23.29 -25.31
CA ASN A 187 23.45 22.17 -24.68
C ASN A 187 23.63 22.39 -23.17
N ASP A 188 24.04 23.59 -22.74
CA ASP A 188 24.17 23.93 -21.32
C ASP A 188 22.83 23.87 -20.57
N THR A 189 21.76 24.42 -21.14
CA THR A 189 20.42 24.40 -20.53
C THR A 189 19.86 22.99 -20.48
N THR A 190 20.08 22.21 -21.53
CA THR A 190 19.68 20.80 -21.62
C THR A 190 20.41 19.97 -20.57
N ASP A 191 21.73 20.11 -20.47
CA ASP A 191 22.55 19.35 -19.53
C ASP A 191 22.16 19.66 -18.08
N LYS A 192 21.95 20.94 -17.75
CA LYS A 192 21.43 21.35 -16.44
C LYS A 192 20.04 20.76 -16.16
N ALA A 193 19.12 20.85 -17.12
CA ALA A 193 17.75 20.35 -16.95
C ALA A 193 17.71 18.82 -16.79
N LEU A 194 18.47 18.09 -17.62
CA LEU A 194 18.58 16.63 -17.55
C LEU A 194 19.31 16.20 -16.27
N GLY A 195 20.33 16.93 -15.84
CA GLY A 195 21.02 16.69 -14.58
C GLY A 195 20.09 16.78 -13.37
N VAL A 196 19.33 17.89 -13.27
CA VAL A 196 18.32 18.06 -12.21
C VAL A 196 17.25 16.97 -12.30
N LEU A 197 16.78 16.66 -13.50
CA LEU A 197 15.78 15.62 -13.72
C LEU A 197 16.28 14.24 -13.29
N TYR A 198 17.49 13.86 -13.66
CA TYR A 198 18.06 12.56 -13.30
C TYR A 198 18.21 12.43 -11.77
N GLN A 199 18.63 13.52 -11.10
CA GLN A 199 18.64 13.58 -9.65
C GLN A 199 17.24 13.41 -9.05
N MET A 200 16.24 14.10 -9.59
CA MET A 200 14.85 13.99 -9.15
C MET A 200 14.27 12.60 -9.37
N VAL A 201 14.51 11.97 -10.53
CA VAL A 201 14.05 10.61 -10.83
C VAL A 201 14.66 9.61 -9.85
N THR A 202 15.98 9.67 -9.67
CA THR A 202 16.70 8.77 -8.75
C THR A 202 16.23 8.96 -7.30
N ALA A 203 16.11 10.21 -6.85
CA ALA A 203 15.61 10.53 -5.52
C ALA A 203 14.16 10.07 -5.34
N THR A 204 13.33 10.22 -6.36
CA THR A 204 11.93 9.80 -6.35
C THR A 204 11.81 8.29 -6.33
N GLU A 205 12.62 7.55 -7.08
CA GLU A 205 12.64 6.09 -7.06
C GLU A 205 12.98 5.55 -5.67
N VAL A 206 14.02 6.10 -5.04
CA VAL A 206 14.39 5.76 -3.66
C VAL A 206 13.28 6.13 -2.68
N LEU A 207 12.71 7.33 -2.79
CA LEU A 207 11.64 7.78 -1.90
C LEU A 207 10.35 6.96 -2.07
N CYS A 208 9.98 6.62 -3.31
CA CYS A 208 8.79 5.84 -3.61
C CYS A 208 8.94 4.39 -3.16
N SER A 209 10.09 3.77 -3.41
CA SER A 209 10.37 2.39 -2.98
C SER A 209 10.36 2.27 -1.45
N LEU A 210 11.06 3.16 -0.74
CA LEU A 210 11.04 3.23 0.72
C LEU A 210 9.64 3.59 1.24
N GLY A 211 8.96 4.54 0.60
CA GLY A 211 7.61 4.97 0.97
C GLY A 211 6.59 3.83 0.90
N ARG A 212 6.63 3.02 -0.17
CA ARG A 212 5.79 1.80 -0.30
C ARG A 212 6.06 0.82 0.83
N GLN A 213 7.33 0.54 1.13
CA GLN A 213 7.70 -0.39 2.19
C GLN A 213 7.25 0.11 3.56
N LEU A 214 7.51 1.38 3.87
CA LEU A 214 7.14 1.99 5.15
C LEU A 214 5.62 2.03 5.33
N LEU A 215 4.85 2.40 4.31
CA LEU A 215 3.39 2.42 4.39
C LEU A 215 2.80 1.03 4.64
N ALA A 216 3.30 0.02 3.93
CA ALA A 216 2.85 -1.37 4.12
C ALA A 216 3.17 -1.86 5.54
N LEU A 217 4.39 -1.59 6.03
CA LEU A 217 4.82 -1.94 7.38
C LEU A 217 4.02 -1.20 8.45
N MET A 218 3.80 0.10 8.29
CA MET A 218 3.04 0.92 9.24
C MET A 218 1.57 0.49 9.30
N GLY A 219 0.96 0.18 8.15
CA GLY A 219 -0.41 -0.34 8.10
C GLY A 219 -0.53 -1.68 8.84
N LEU A 220 0.39 -2.61 8.59
CA LEU A 220 0.43 -3.89 9.30
C LEU A 220 0.65 -3.70 10.80
N LEU A 221 1.62 -2.87 11.19
CA LEU A 221 1.97 -2.61 12.58
C LEU A 221 0.78 -2.00 13.33
N LEU A 222 0.05 -1.08 12.71
CA LEU A 222 -1.14 -0.46 13.30
C LEU A 222 -2.21 -1.51 13.61
N VAL A 223 -2.47 -2.43 12.68
CA VAL A 223 -3.46 -3.51 12.87
C VAL A 223 -2.98 -4.52 13.93
N LEU A 224 -1.70 -4.88 13.94
CA LEU A 224 -1.10 -5.77 14.95
C LEU A 224 -1.16 -5.16 16.35
N LEU A 225 -0.75 -3.90 16.51
CA LEU A 225 -0.79 -3.18 17.77
C LEU A 225 -2.23 -2.98 18.23
N GLY A 226 -3.14 -2.58 17.34
CA GLY A 226 -4.56 -2.46 17.64
C GLY A 226 -5.16 -3.77 18.16
N THR A 227 -4.85 -4.89 17.48
CA THR A 227 -5.29 -6.23 17.89
C THR A 227 -4.69 -6.63 19.25
N GLY A 228 -3.42 -6.32 19.48
CA GLY A 228 -2.73 -6.63 20.75
C GLY A 228 -3.28 -5.83 21.93
N LEU A 229 -3.52 -4.53 21.72
CA LEU A 229 -4.15 -3.67 22.71
C LEU A 229 -5.59 -4.10 22.98
N PHE A 230 -6.34 -4.49 21.96
CA PHE A 230 -7.69 -5.04 22.10
C PHE A 230 -7.68 -6.31 22.95
N MET A 231 -6.82 -7.29 22.61
CA MET A 231 -6.71 -8.54 23.36
C MET A 231 -6.24 -8.30 24.80
N LYS A 232 -5.25 -7.42 25.02
CA LYS A 232 -4.78 -7.05 26.35
C LYS A 232 -5.89 -6.41 27.18
N ARG A 233 -6.69 -5.51 26.59
CA ARG A 233 -7.81 -4.86 27.26
C ARG A 233 -8.94 -5.83 27.57
N PHE A 234 -9.23 -6.77 26.67
CA PHE A 234 -10.24 -7.80 26.85
C PHE A 234 -9.88 -8.78 27.97
N LEU A 235 -8.60 -9.20 28.05
CA LEU A 235 -8.10 -10.14 29.06
C LEU A 235 -7.70 -9.46 30.39
N ALA A 236 -7.65 -8.13 30.46
CA ALA A 236 -7.26 -7.42 31.67
C ALA A 236 -8.25 -7.74 32.82
N PRO A 237 -7.78 -7.95 34.06
CA PRO A 237 -8.65 -8.16 35.23
C PRO A 237 -9.65 -7.01 35.45
N CYS A 238 -9.25 -5.77 35.11
CA CYS A 238 -10.12 -4.58 35.14
C CYS A 238 -11.08 -4.47 33.93
N GLY A 239 -10.95 -5.37 32.94
CA GLY A 239 -11.75 -5.45 31.71
C GLY A 239 -13.05 -6.24 31.86
N TRP A 240 -13.40 -6.71 33.06
CA TRP A 240 -14.67 -7.39 33.39
C TRP A 240 -15.95 -6.57 33.08
N LYS A 241 -15.78 -5.35 32.58
CA LYS A 241 -16.83 -4.46 32.06
C LYS A 241 -17.06 -4.59 30.54
N PHE A 242 -16.68 -5.68 29.89
CA PHE A 242 -17.27 -5.98 28.59
C PHE A 242 -18.76 -6.32 28.81
N GLU A 243 -19.60 -5.29 28.71
CA GLU A 243 -21.06 -5.23 28.45
C GLU A 243 -21.99 -6.37 28.90
N ASN A 244 -21.66 -7.15 29.93
CA ASN A 244 -22.61 -8.02 30.63
C ASN A 244 -23.56 -7.21 31.54
N ILE A 245 -24.06 -6.12 30.98
CA ILE A 245 -25.08 -5.25 31.57
C ILE A 245 -26.47 -5.87 31.30
N TYR A 246 -26.61 -6.76 30.31
CA TYR A 246 -27.89 -7.31 29.89
C TYR A 246 -28.20 -8.66 30.54
N LEU A 247 -29.32 -8.72 31.27
CA LEU A 247 -29.95 -9.97 31.70
C LEU A 247 -30.81 -10.52 30.55
N THR A 248 -30.41 -11.64 29.97
CA THR A 248 -31.14 -12.29 28.86
C THR A 248 -32.35 -13.07 29.37
N ARG A 249 -33.37 -13.26 28.52
CA ARG A 249 -34.56 -14.07 28.87
C ARG A 249 -34.20 -15.50 29.28
N GLN A 250 -33.22 -16.09 28.60
CA GLN A 250 -32.73 -17.44 28.87
C GLN A 250 -32.11 -17.55 30.27
N PHE A 251 -31.36 -16.52 30.71
CA PHE A 251 -30.82 -16.49 32.06
C PHE A 251 -31.94 -16.43 33.11
N VAL A 252 -32.97 -15.61 32.90
CA VAL A 252 -34.12 -15.52 33.81
C VAL A 252 -34.85 -16.87 33.90
N GLN A 253 -35.10 -17.52 32.76
CA GLN A 253 -35.75 -18.83 32.72
C GLN A 253 -34.90 -19.93 33.39
N LEU A 254 -33.58 -19.87 33.24
CA LEU A 254 -32.66 -20.79 33.89
C LEU A 254 -32.66 -20.58 35.41
N ASP A 255 -32.55 -19.32 35.87
CA ASP A 255 -32.60 -18.97 37.30
C ASP A 255 -33.94 -19.37 37.94
N GLU A 256 -35.06 -19.23 37.22
CA GLU A 256 -36.38 -19.71 37.66
C GLU A 256 -36.44 -21.24 37.78
N ARG A 257 -35.80 -21.98 36.87
CA ARG A 257 -35.74 -23.44 36.92
C ARG A 257 -34.90 -23.90 38.13
N GLU A 258 -33.73 -23.31 38.32
CA GLU A 258 -32.86 -23.59 39.47
C GLU A 258 -33.57 -23.25 40.79
N ARG A 259 -34.39 -22.19 40.82
CA ARG A 259 -35.23 -21.83 41.98
C ARG A 259 -36.24 -22.91 42.32
N ARG A 260 -36.86 -23.53 41.31
CA ARG A 260 -37.79 -24.66 41.52
C ARG A 260 -37.08 -25.89 42.08
N GLU A 261 -35.80 -26.07 41.75
CA GLU A 261 -34.95 -27.15 42.24
C GLU A 261 -34.25 -26.83 43.58
N GLN A 262 -34.62 -25.73 44.26
CA GLN A 262 -34.03 -25.26 45.51
C GLN A 262 -32.51 -25.01 45.46
N ARG A 263 -32.00 -24.68 44.27
CA ARG A 263 -30.59 -24.34 44.07
C ARG A 263 -30.35 -22.83 44.25
N PRO A 264 -29.11 -22.40 44.51
CA PRO A 264 -28.79 -20.98 44.69
C PRO A 264 -29.17 -20.17 43.45
N CYS A 265 -29.98 -19.13 43.64
CA CYS A 265 -30.45 -18.25 42.58
C CYS A 265 -29.81 -16.86 42.70
N VAL A 266 -29.61 -16.21 41.55
CA VAL A 266 -29.03 -14.87 41.45
C VAL A 266 -30.10 -13.78 41.51
N LEU A 267 -31.34 -14.08 41.10
CA LEU A 267 -32.47 -13.16 41.22
C LEU A 267 -33.22 -13.40 42.55
N PRO A 268 -33.89 -12.38 43.13
CA PRO A 268 -34.01 -11.00 42.65
C PRO A 268 -32.79 -10.14 42.97
N LEU A 269 -32.39 -9.29 42.03
CA LEU A 269 -31.30 -8.32 42.22
C LEU A 269 -31.61 -7.33 43.35
N ASN A 270 -30.58 -6.88 44.04
CA ASN A 270 -30.68 -5.79 45.01
C ASN A 270 -30.86 -4.42 44.31
N LYS A 271 -31.30 -3.39 45.05
CA LYS A 271 -31.55 -2.03 44.53
C LYS A 271 -30.31 -1.40 43.87
N GLN A 272 -29.11 -1.69 44.37
CA GLN A 272 -27.86 -1.21 43.78
C GLN A 272 -27.50 -1.96 42.49
N GLU A 273 -27.76 -3.26 42.43
CA GLU A 273 -27.49 -4.11 41.28
C GLU A 273 -28.43 -3.80 40.13
N ARG A 274 -29.71 -3.55 40.41
CA ARG A 274 -30.70 -3.10 39.41
C ARG A 274 -30.30 -1.83 38.65
N LYS A 275 -29.45 -0.96 39.22
CA LYS A 275 -28.94 0.23 38.53
C LYS A 275 -27.79 -0.07 37.56
N LYS A 276 -27.13 -1.22 37.74
CA LYS A 276 -25.98 -1.67 36.93
C LYS A 276 -26.39 -2.58 35.78
N PHE A 277 -27.51 -3.29 35.89
CA PHE A 277 -28.00 -4.20 34.86
C PHE A 277 -29.21 -3.61 34.13
N ILE A 278 -29.18 -3.62 32.80
CA ILE A 278 -30.32 -3.30 31.94
C ILE A 278 -31.11 -4.59 31.77
N SER A 279 -32.31 -4.66 32.36
CA SER A 279 -33.27 -5.69 31.99
C SER A 279 -33.71 -5.42 30.55
N GLY A 280 -33.40 -6.32 29.61
CA GLY A 280 -33.87 -6.24 28.21
C GLY A 280 -35.39 -6.42 28.04
N PHE A 281 -36.16 -6.22 29.10
CA PHE A 281 -37.61 -6.24 29.15
C PHE A 281 -38.12 -4.82 29.44
N GLN A 282 -38.12 -3.98 28.42
CA GLN A 282 -39.20 -3.00 28.30
C GLN A 282 -40.34 -3.74 27.59
N SER A 283 -41.47 -3.79 28.28
CA SER A 283 -42.74 -4.38 27.88
C SER A 283 -43.15 -3.98 26.46
N TRP A 284 -43.48 -4.98 25.65
CA TRP A 284 -44.63 -4.89 24.74
C TRP A 284 -45.84 -5.42 25.49
#